data_AF-A0A966S5S7-F1
#
_entry.id   AF-A0A966S5S7-F1
#
_cell.length_a   1.000
_cell.length_b   1.000
_cell.length_c   1.000
_cell.angle_alpha   90.00
_cell.angle_beta   90.00
_cell.angle_gamma   90.00
#
_symmetry.space_group_name_H-M   'P 1'
#
loop_
_entity.id
_entity.type
_entity.pdbx_description
1 polymer ?
#
loop_
_entity_poly.entity_id
_entity_poly.type
_entity_poly.pdbx_seq_one_letter_code
_entity_poly.pdbx_strand_id
1 'polypeptide(L)'
;MVSRRVFNSSIANKLGVPTSRQWNVANNQQYISAIEKGTIPFEIETLTLEQQCNEYIMTALRTDQGIQLERLGPYEKQVLQAVNPYLKNETVARIENRLVLTREGKFLADGIAAALFVD
;
A
#
# COMPACT_ATOMS: atom_id res chain seq x y z
N MET A 1 12.80 26.79 -14.17
CA MET A 1 11.68 25.90 -14.53
C MET A 1 12.11 24.47 -14.21
N VAL A 2 11.51 23.90 -13.15
CA VAL A 2 11.38 22.49 -12.74
C VAL A 2 12.61 21.57 -12.83
N SER A 3 13.37 21.46 -11.73
CA SER A 3 14.12 20.25 -11.38
C SER A 3 13.44 19.58 -10.18
N ARG A 4 12.42 18.75 -10.46
CA ARG A 4 11.73 17.85 -9.51
C ARG A 4 11.96 16.40 -9.96
N ARG A 5 13.22 15.95 -10.01
CA ARG A 5 13.49 14.59 -10.49
C ARG A 5 14.63 13.90 -9.73
N VAL A 6 14.63 13.96 -8.39
CA VAL A 6 15.51 13.10 -7.57
C VAL A 6 14.87 12.63 -6.25
N PHE A 7 13.79 13.25 -5.75
CA PHE A 7 13.26 12.91 -4.41
C PHE A 7 12.37 11.65 -4.34
N ASN A 8 11.77 11.20 -5.46
CA ASN A 8 10.77 10.11 -5.44
C ASN A 8 11.33 8.68 -5.34
N SER A 9 12.60 8.45 -5.66
CA SER A 9 13.18 7.09 -5.64
C SER A 9 13.56 6.60 -4.22
N SER A 10 13.70 7.52 -3.26
CA SER A 10 14.22 7.22 -1.92
C SER A 10 13.15 6.68 -0.94
N ILE A 11 11.88 7.04 -1.13
CA ILE A 11 10.78 6.66 -0.22
C ILE A 11 10.22 5.27 -0.56
N ALA A 12 10.08 4.96 -1.86
CA ALA A 12 9.55 3.67 -2.33
C ALA A 12 10.36 2.46 -1.82
N ASN A 13 11.70 2.57 -1.87
CA ASN A 13 12.61 1.55 -1.34
C ASN A 13 12.51 1.36 0.18
N LYS A 14 11.96 2.35 0.91
CA LYS A 14 11.82 2.31 2.37
C LYS A 14 10.54 1.62 2.83
N LEU A 15 9.47 1.70 2.02
CA LEU A 15 8.19 1.02 2.27
C LEU A 15 8.27 -0.47 1.94
N GLY A 16 9.09 -0.87 0.96
CA GLY A 16 9.18 -2.25 0.48
C GLY A 16 8.00 -2.66 -0.40
N VAL A 17 7.38 -1.69 -1.09
CA VAL A 17 6.25 -1.88 -1.99
C VAL A 17 6.64 -1.56 -3.44
N PRO A 18 5.95 -2.11 -4.45
CA PRO A 18 6.26 -1.83 -5.84
C PRO A 18 6.03 -0.35 -6.21
N THR A 19 6.80 0.15 -7.18
CA THR A 19 6.65 1.50 -7.74
C THR A 19 5.62 1.57 -8.87
N SER A 20 5.12 0.43 -9.32
CA SER A 20 4.18 0.32 -10.44
C SER A 20 3.31 -0.93 -10.32
N ARG A 21 2.10 -0.86 -10.87
CA ARG A 21 1.24 -2.02 -11.11
C ARG A 21 1.30 -2.38 -12.59
N GLN A 22 1.20 -3.67 -12.88
CA GLN A 22 1.17 -4.18 -14.24
C GLN A 22 0.05 -5.22 -14.34
N TRP A 23 -0.76 -5.14 -15.39
CA TRP A 23 -1.84 -6.10 -15.66
C TRP A 23 -1.92 -6.43 -17.14
N ASN A 24 -2.54 -7.57 -17.44
CA ASN A 24 -2.75 -8.01 -18.82
C ASN A 24 -3.75 -7.08 -19.52
N VAL A 25 -3.59 -6.88 -20.84
CA VAL A 25 -4.58 -6.14 -21.63
C VAL A 25 -5.98 -6.73 -21.42
N ALA A 26 -6.98 -5.89 -21.22
CA ALA A 26 -8.38 -6.29 -20.96
C ALA A 26 -9.10 -6.79 -22.23
N ASN A 27 -8.40 -7.50 -23.10
CA ASN A 27 -8.93 -8.12 -24.32
C ASN A 27 -8.30 -9.50 -24.51
N ASN A 28 -9.09 -10.55 -24.23
CA ASN A 28 -8.62 -11.94 -24.26
C ASN A 28 -8.14 -12.37 -25.66
N GLN A 29 -8.81 -11.92 -26.73
CA GLN A 29 -8.43 -12.29 -28.10
C GLN A 29 -7.08 -11.69 -28.48
N GLN A 30 -6.86 -10.41 -28.17
CA GLN A 30 -5.56 -9.75 -28.35
C GLN A 30 -4.47 -10.39 -27.48
N TYR A 31 -4.82 -10.73 -26.22
CA TYR A 31 -3.90 -11.40 -25.30
C TYR A 31 -3.40 -12.73 -25.86
N ILE A 32 -4.31 -13.63 -26.24
CA ILE A 32 -3.97 -14.95 -26.80
C ILE A 32 -3.14 -14.80 -28.08
N SER A 33 -3.57 -13.93 -29.00
CA SER A 33 -2.88 -13.71 -30.28
C SER A 33 -1.45 -13.17 -30.11
N ALA A 34 -1.19 -12.39 -29.07
CA ALA A 34 0.14 -11.86 -28.77
C ALA A 34 1.04 -12.93 -28.14
N ILE A 35 0.50 -13.73 -27.21
CA ILE A 35 1.22 -14.83 -26.55
C ILE A 35 1.66 -15.89 -27.58
N GLU A 36 0.80 -16.25 -28.54
CA GLU A 36 1.14 -17.15 -29.64
C GLU A 36 2.31 -16.63 -30.51
N LYS A 37 2.52 -15.32 -30.54
CA LYS A 37 3.63 -14.65 -31.25
C LYS A 37 4.86 -14.45 -30.37
N GLY A 38 4.87 -14.96 -29.13
CA GLY A 38 5.96 -14.82 -28.17
C GLY A 38 6.02 -13.45 -27.47
N THR A 39 4.95 -12.66 -27.54
CA THR A 39 4.86 -11.33 -26.91
C THR A 39 3.92 -11.39 -25.71
N ILE A 40 4.31 -10.80 -24.58
CA ILE A 40 3.44 -10.67 -23.39
C ILE A 40 2.83 -9.27 -23.40
N PRO A 41 1.54 -9.11 -23.77
CA PRO A 41 0.91 -7.80 -23.78
C PRO A 41 0.47 -7.41 -22.36
N PHE A 42 0.83 -6.20 -21.93
CA PHE A 42 0.47 -5.67 -20.61
C PHE A 42 0.31 -4.15 -20.63
N GLU A 43 -0.41 -3.64 -19.64
CA GLU A 43 -0.49 -2.23 -19.29
C GLU A 43 0.25 -2.01 -17.97
N ILE A 44 0.82 -0.82 -17.80
CA ILE A 44 1.57 -0.44 -16.60
C ILE A 44 1.07 0.90 -16.05
N GLU A 45 0.85 0.95 -14.74
CA GLU A 45 0.54 2.15 -13.97
C GLU A 45 1.71 2.47 -13.04
N THR A 46 2.27 3.67 -13.11
CA THR A 46 3.25 4.14 -12.12
C THR A 46 2.51 4.68 -10.90
N LEU A 47 2.87 4.19 -9.71
CA LEU A 47 2.18 4.54 -8.48
C LEU A 47 2.67 5.87 -7.89
N THR A 48 1.74 6.70 -7.44
CA THR A 48 2.04 7.88 -6.63
C THR A 48 2.54 7.48 -5.24
N LEU A 49 3.04 8.43 -4.45
CA LEU A 49 3.51 8.15 -3.09
C LEU A 49 2.36 7.75 -2.17
N GLU A 50 1.19 8.37 -2.36
CA GLU A 50 -0.06 8.07 -1.67
C GLU A 50 -0.49 6.63 -1.98
N GLN A 51 -0.51 6.26 -3.26
CA GLN A 51 -0.85 4.90 -3.69
C GLN A 51 0.13 3.86 -3.11
N GLN A 52 1.43 4.14 -3.11
CA GLN A 52 2.43 3.28 -2.48
C GLN A 52 2.23 3.15 -0.96
N CYS A 53 1.89 4.24 -0.28
CA CYS A 53 1.56 4.20 1.15
C CYS A 53 0.32 3.34 1.40
N ASN A 54 -0.72 3.48 0.59
CA ASN A 54 -1.96 2.69 0.71
C ASN A 54 -1.68 1.19 0.45
N GLU A 55 -0.84 0.85 -0.52
CA GLU A 55 -0.38 -0.54 -0.73
C GLU A 55 0.37 -1.09 0.50
N TYR A 56 1.25 -0.27 1.09
CA TYR A 56 1.96 -0.66 2.31
C TYR A 56 1.00 -0.87 3.48
N ILE A 57 0.04 0.03 3.69
CA ILE A 57 -0.99 -0.10 4.74
C ILE A 57 -1.79 -1.39 4.55
N MET A 58 -2.27 -1.65 3.33
CA MET A 58 -3.04 -2.86 3.01
C MET A 58 -2.26 -4.14 3.28
N THR A 59 -1.00 -4.20 2.83
CA THR A 59 -0.19 -5.42 2.93
C THR A 59 0.32 -5.61 4.35
N ALA A 60 0.95 -4.60 4.95
CA ALA A 60 1.59 -4.69 6.26
C ALA A 60 0.58 -4.98 7.37
N LEU A 61 -0.60 -4.33 7.34
CA LEU A 61 -1.64 -4.54 8.36
C LEU A 61 -2.19 -5.97 8.37
N ARG A 62 -2.15 -6.68 7.22
CA ARG A 62 -2.56 -8.09 7.10
C ARG A 62 -1.47 -9.08 7.51
N THR A 63 -0.26 -8.61 7.82
CA THR A 63 0.83 -9.46 8.35
C THR A 63 0.92 -9.35 9.86
N ASP A 64 1.51 -10.35 10.52
CA ASP A 64 1.78 -10.29 11.96
C ASP A 64 2.80 -9.21 12.34
N GLN A 65 3.57 -8.67 11.38
CA GLN A 65 4.49 -7.55 11.62
C GLN A 65 3.74 -6.22 11.81
N GLY A 66 2.53 -6.07 11.25
CA GLY A 66 1.77 -4.83 11.26
C GLY A 66 2.45 -3.69 10.50
N ILE A 67 1.87 -2.48 10.60
CA ILE A 67 2.45 -1.29 9.99
C ILE A 67 3.48 -0.68 10.95
N GLN A 68 4.73 -0.61 10.51
CA GLN A 68 5.81 0.15 11.13
C GLN A 68 5.61 1.64 10.82
N LEU A 69 5.51 2.48 11.86
CA LEU A 69 5.17 3.89 11.72
C LEU A 69 6.23 4.70 10.97
N GLU A 70 7.52 4.42 11.22
CA GLU A 70 8.66 5.04 10.53
C GLU A 70 8.62 4.90 8.99
N ARG A 71 7.95 3.86 8.50
CA ARG A 71 7.84 3.60 7.06
C ARG A 71 6.81 4.52 6.39
N LEU A 72 5.79 4.98 7.11
CA LEU A 72 4.73 5.85 6.59
C LEU A 72 5.24 7.23 6.13
N GLY A 73 6.42 7.64 6.58
CA GLY A 73 7.06 8.88 6.16
C GLY A 73 6.16 10.09 6.42
N PRO A 74 5.82 10.90 5.40
CA PRO A 74 5.01 12.11 5.59
C PRO A 74 3.59 11.81 6.08
N TYR A 75 3.09 10.60 5.89
CA TYR A 75 1.73 10.19 6.20
C TYR A 75 1.55 9.66 7.63
N GLU A 76 2.63 9.50 8.40
CA GLU A 76 2.60 8.92 9.75
C GLU A 76 1.57 9.61 10.65
N LYS A 77 1.56 10.94 10.67
CA LYS A 77 0.66 11.73 11.51
C LYS A 77 -0.82 11.51 11.13
N GLN A 78 -1.11 11.43 9.84
CA GLN A 78 -2.47 11.21 9.34
C GLN A 78 -2.96 9.82 9.72
N VAL A 79 -2.15 8.78 9.52
CA VAL A 79 -2.48 7.40 9.91
C VAL A 79 -2.66 7.27 11.42
N LEU A 80 -1.78 7.91 12.22
CA LEU A 80 -1.91 7.93 13.67
C LEU A 80 -3.20 8.62 14.15
N GLN A 81 -3.68 9.62 13.43
CA GLN A 81 -4.98 10.25 13.71
C GLN A 81 -6.13 9.32 13.34
N ALA A 82 -6.07 8.71 12.16
CA ALA A 82 -7.10 7.81 11.64
C ALA A 82 -7.22 6.50 12.44
N VAL A 83 -6.14 6.01 13.03
CA VAL A 83 -6.15 4.75 13.80
C VAL A 83 -6.75 4.88 15.20
N ASN A 84 -6.88 6.10 15.74
CA ASN A 84 -7.32 6.32 17.13
C ASN A 84 -8.66 5.65 17.51
N PRO A 85 -9.71 5.65 16.68
CA PRO A 85 -10.95 4.93 16.99
C PRO A 85 -10.72 3.42 17.14
N TYR A 86 -9.81 2.86 16.34
CA TYR A 86 -9.47 1.44 16.34
C TYR A 86 -8.54 1.03 17.50
N LEU A 87 -7.73 1.97 17.99
CA LEU A 87 -7.02 1.80 19.26
C LEU A 87 -7.98 1.80 20.45
N LYS A 88 -8.99 2.68 20.43
CA LYS A 88 -9.98 2.80 21.52
C LYS A 88 -10.92 1.60 21.64
N ASN A 89 -11.28 0.98 20.52
CA ASN A 89 -12.13 -0.21 20.51
C ASN A 89 -11.31 -1.52 20.49
N GLU A 90 -9.99 -1.46 20.70
CA GLU A 90 -9.09 -2.61 20.81
C GLU A 90 -9.04 -3.52 19.57
N THR A 91 -9.47 -3.02 18.40
CA THR A 91 -9.31 -3.75 17.11
C THR A 91 -7.90 -3.58 16.53
N VAL A 92 -7.21 -2.49 16.90
CA VAL A 92 -5.78 -2.28 16.63
C VAL A 92 -5.06 -2.12 17.96
N ALA A 93 -3.89 -2.74 18.09
CA ALA A 93 -2.96 -2.52 19.18
C ALA A 93 -1.72 -1.77 18.68
N ARG A 94 -1.19 -0.89 19.52
CA ARG A 94 0.13 -0.29 19.29
C ARG A 94 1.17 -1.04 20.12
N ILE A 95 2.16 -1.62 19.44
CA ILE A 95 3.28 -2.31 20.05
C ILE A 95 4.54 -1.58 19.62
N GLU A 96 5.20 -0.88 20.55
CA GLU A 96 6.33 0.00 20.26
C GLU A 96 6.02 0.99 19.12
N ASN A 97 6.72 0.84 17.99
CA ASN A 97 6.56 1.67 16.81
C ASN A 97 5.72 1.01 15.70
N ARG A 98 4.83 0.09 16.08
CA ARG A 98 4.01 -0.69 15.16
C ARG A 98 2.53 -0.64 15.52
N LEU A 99 1.69 -0.65 14.49
CA LEU A 99 0.25 -0.85 14.57
C LEU A 99 -0.07 -2.27 14.10
N VAL A 100 -0.65 -3.09 14.97
CA VAL A 100 -0.92 -4.50 14.71
C VAL A 100 -2.40 -4.77 14.97
N LEU A 101 -3.05 -5.55 14.09
CA LEU A 101 -4.42 -5.99 14.32
C LEU A 101 -4.48 -6.96 15.50
N THR A 102 -5.45 -6.74 16.39
CA THR A 102 -5.79 -7.76 17.39
C THR A 102 -6.51 -8.93 16.73
N ARG A 103 -6.75 -10.02 17.47
CA ARG A 103 -7.48 -11.17 16.95
C ARG A 103 -8.87 -10.78 16.41
N GLU A 104 -9.55 -9.86 17.09
CA GLU A 104 -10.84 -9.32 16.63
C GLU A 104 -10.66 -8.40 15.42
N GLY A 105 -9.67 -7.51 15.45
CA GLY A 105 -9.36 -6.63 14.32
C GLY A 105 -9.01 -7.34 13.02
N LYS A 106 -8.46 -8.56 13.08
CA LYS A 106 -8.19 -9.38 11.87
C LYS A 106 -9.45 -9.64 11.03
N PHE A 107 -10.64 -9.73 11.64
CA PHE A 107 -11.91 -9.88 10.92
C PHE A 107 -12.38 -8.59 10.22
N LEU A 108 -11.83 -7.44 10.64
CA LEU A 108 -12.17 -6.11 10.14
C LEU A 108 -11.03 -5.49 9.32
N ALA A 109 -10.01 -6.29 8.97
CA ALA A 109 -8.75 -5.81 8.38
C ALA A 109 -8.95 -4.89 7.17
N ASP A 110 -9.88 -5.25 6.28
CA ASP A 110 -10.14 -4.52 5.04
C ASP A 110 -10.76 -3.15 5.33
N GLY A 111 -11.73 -3.09 6.25
CA GLY A 111 -12.38 -1.85 6.66
C GLY A 111 -11.44 -0.93 7.42
N ILE A 112 -10.61 -1.49 8.31
CA ILE A 112 -9.58 -0.74 9.03
C ILE A 112 -8.56 -0.20 8.04
N ALA A 113 -8.04 -1.02 7.12
CA ALA A 113 -7.08 -0.56 6.11
C ALA A 113 -7.63 0.60 5.28
N ALA A 114 -8.85 0.48 4.76
CA ALA A 114 -9.49 1.53 3.97
C ALA A 114 -9.64 2.84 4.76
N ALA A 115 -9.97 2.77 6.06
CA ALA A 115 -10.07 3.95 6.91
C ALA A 115 -8.72 4.61 7.23
N LEU A 116 -7.60 3.90 7.04
CA LEU A 116 -6.24 4.42 7.23
C LEU A 116 -5.62 4.99 5.95
N PHE A 117 -6.29 4.88 4.80
CA PHE A 117 -5.76 5.38 3.54
C PHE A 117 -5.56 6.90 3.54
N VAL A 118 -4.62 7.31 2.69
CA VAL A 118 -4.19 8.68 2.53
C VAL A 118 -4.41 9.16 1.10
N ASP A 119 -4.58 10.48 0.96
CA ASP A 119 -4.90 11.23 -0.26
C ASP A 119 -3.86 12.34 -0.52
#